data_AF-A0A7C4CF70-F1
#
_entry.id   AF-A0A7C4CF70-F1
#
_cell.length_a   1.000
_cell.length_b   1.000
_cell.length_c   1.000
_cell.angle_alpha   90.00
_cell.angle_beta   90.00
_cell.angle_gamma   90.00
#
_symmetry.space_group_name_H-M   'P 1'
#
loop_
_entity.id
_entity.type
_entity.pdbx_description
1 polymer ?
#
loop_
_entity_poly.entity_id
_entity_poly.type
_entity_poly.pdbx_seq_one_letter_code
_entity_poly.pdbx_strand_id
1 'polypeptide(L)'
;MDLRELVEESKASNKEMILEKIENVLKILRKEKKNDLLLIEPKNFLIVVGDLHGDFQSLIFILNDTKFFDSKDKIIFLGDYGDRGSEQAELYYFLL
;
A
#
# COMPACT_ATOMS: atom_id res chain seq x y z
N MET A 1 -13.43 -1.13 -5.33
CA MET A 1 -12.84 -1.90 -4.21
C MET A 1 -13.30 -1.21 -2.95
N ASP A 2 -13.87 -1.94 -1.99
CA ASP A 2 -14.35 -1.31 -0.74
C ASP A 2 -13.19 -1.25 0.25
N LEU A 3 -12.83 -0.03 0.69
CA LEU A 3 -11.78 0.16 1.71
C LEU A 3 -12.09 -0.60 2.99
N ARG A 4 -13.37 -0.72 3.37
CA ARG A 4 -13.76 -1.43 4.59
C ARG A 4 -13.42 -2.91 4.52
N GLU A 5 -13.72 -3.56 3.40
CA GLU A 5 -13.40 -4.97 3.19
C GLU A 5 -11.89 -5.22 3.30
N LEU A 6 -11.07 -4.37 2.69
CA LEU A 6 -9.60 -4.47 2.74
C LEU A 6 -9.06 -4.28 4.16
N VAL A 7 -9.64 -3.35 4.93
CA VAL A 7 -9.24 -3.10 6.32
C VAL A 7 -9.57 -4.31 7.19
N GLU A 8 -10.75 -4.90 7.04
CA GLU A 8 -11.13 -6.10 7.78
C GLU A 8 -10.26 -7.31 7.39
N GLU A 9 -9.96 -7.48 6.10
CA GLU A 9 -9.03 -8.52 5.63
C GLU A 9 -7.62 -8.33 6.20
N SER A 10 -7.15 -7.09 6.29
CA SER A 10 -5.83 -6.76 6.85
C SER A 10 -5.73 -7.10 8.33
N LYS A 11 -6.77 -6.81 9.10
CA LYS A 11 -6.86 -7.17 10.53
C LYS A 11 -6.99 -8.68 10.75
N ALA A 12 -7.60 -9.39 9.81
CA ALA A 12 -7.73 -10.84 9.85
C ALA A 12 -6.52 -11.58 9.27
N SER A 13 -5.51 -10.85 8.78
CA SER A 13 -4.36 -11.44 8.10
C SER A 13 -3.54 -12.34 9.01
N ASN A 14 -2.94 -13.36 8.41
CA ASN A 14 -2.00 -14.25 9.07
C ASN A 14 -0.72 -14.39 8.23
N LYS A 15 0.25 -15.12 8.79
CA LYS A 15 1.56 -15.32 8.18
C LYS A 15 1.45 -15.88 6.75
N GLU A 16 0.63 -16.91 6.55
CA GLU A 16 0.49 -17.57 5.26
C GLU A 16 -0.06 -16.62 4.19
N MET A 17 -1.07 -15.82 4.55
CA MET A 17 -1.66 -14.83 3.65
C MET A 17 -0.68 -13.68 3.30
N ILE A 18 0.13 -13.23 4.26
CA ILE A 18 1.18 -12.22 4.01
C ILE A 18 2.23 -12.80 3.05
N LEU A 19 2.68 -14.03 3.27
CA LEU A 19 3.67 -14.67 2.39
C LEU A 19 3.16 -14.77 0.95
N GLU A 20 1.89 -15.13 0.77
CA GLU A 20 1.26 -15.18 -0.56
C GLU A 20 1.30 -13.80 -1.26
N LYS A 21 0.94 -12.73 -0.55
CA LYS A 21 1.02 -11.36 -1.09
C LYS A 21 2.44 -10.95 -1.45
N ILE A 22 3.42 -11.23 -0.58
CA ILE A 22 4.84 -10.98 -0.86
C ILE A 22 5.26 -11.67 -2.16
N GLU A 23 4.92 -12.94 -2.35
CA GLU A 23 5.26 -13.66 -3.57
C GLU A 23 4.66 -13.03 -4.83
N ASN A 24 3.42 -12.54 -4.73
CA ASN A 24 2.74 -11.86 -5.84
C ASN A 24 3.39 -10.52 -6.18
N VAL A 25 3.72 -9.70 -5.17
CA VAL A 25 4.44 -8.45 -5.35
C VAL A 25 5.83 -8.68 -5.95
N LEU A 26 6.57 -9.70 -5.47
CA LEU A 26 7.88 -10.04 -6.02
C LEU A 26 7.82 -10.42 -7.51
N LYS A 27 6.74 -11.07 -7.96
CA LYS A 27 6.53 -11.37 -9.40
C LYS A 27 6.31 -10.10 -10.21
N ILE A 28 5.64 -9.08 -9.66
CA ILE A 28 5.43 -7.77 -10.29
C ILE A 28 6.76 -7.00 -10.34
N LEU A 29 7.44 -6.84 -9.21
CA LEU A 29 8.69 -6.09 -9.10
C LEU A 29 9.80 -6.66 -9.99
N ARG A 30 9.87 -7.98 -10.17
CA ARG A 30 10.83 -8.62 -11.09
C ARG A 30 10.64 -8.19 -12.55
N LYS A 31 9.43 -7.80 -12.95
CA LYS A 31 9.13 -7.29 -14.30
C LYS A 31 9.50 -5.81 -14.44
N GLU A 32 9.38 -5.05 -13.35
CA GLU A 32 9.67 -3.62 -13.30
C GLU A 32 11.16 -3.30 -13.18
N LYS A 33 11.94 -4.20 -12.57
CA LYS A 33 13.37 -4.07 -12.23
C LYS A 33 14.36 -3.81 -13.38
N LYS A 34 13.90 -3.52 -14.60
CA LYS A 34 14.81 -3.18 -15.70
C LYS A 34 15.50 -1.84 -15.50
N ASN A 35 14.93 -0.90 -14.73
CA ASN A 35 15.50 0.41 -14.45
C ASN A 35 15.26 0.81 -12.98
N ASP A 36 16.24 1.44 -12.33
CA ASP A 36 16.15 1.96 -10.94
C ASP A 36 15.28 3.23 -10.81
N LEU A 37 14.65 3.66 -11.90
CA LEU A 37 13.81 4.85 -11.98
C LEU A 37 12.44 4.49 -12.55
N LEU A 38 11.39 4.81 -11.80
CA LEU A 38 10.00 4.66 -12.22
C LEU A 38 9.48 5.99 -12.75
N LEU A 39 9.06 6.03 -14.01
CA LEU A 39 8.40 7.18 -14.62
C LEU A 39 6.88 7.02 -14.51
N ILE A 40 6.22 7.94 -13.82
CA ILE A 40 4.77 7.90 -13.58
C ILE A 40 4.10 9.11 -14.23
N GLU A 41 3.22 8.83 -15.18
CA GLU A 41 2.38 9.83 -15.84
C GLU A 41 0.95 9.74 -15.28
N PRO A 42 0.56 10.55 -14.28
CA PRO A 42 -0.82 10.60 -13.80
C PRO A 42 -1.71 11.29 -14.84
N LYS A 43 -2.94 10.79 -15.00
CA LYS A 43 -3.95 11.43 -15.88
C LYS A 43 -4.70 12.58 -15.18
N ASN A 44 -4.82 12.46 -13.86
CA ASN A 44 -5.49 13.40 -12.97
C ASN A 44 -4.49 13.81 -11.87
N PHE A 45 -4.72 13.45 -10.61
CA PHE A 45 -3.80 13.74 -9.51
C PHE A 45 -2.85 12.57 -9.22
N LEU A 46 -1.73 12.93 -8.62
CA LEU A 46 -0.78 12.00 -8.04
C LEU A 46 -0.74 12.25 -6.53
N ILE A 47 -1.12 11.23 -5.76
CA ILE A 47 -1.01 11.20 -4.31
C ILE A 47 0.38 10.67 -3.98
N VAL A 48 1.17 11.45 -3.25
CA VAL A 48 2.51 11.04 -2.81
C VAL A 48 2.48 10.90 -1.29
N VAL A 49 2.75 9.70 -0.81
CA VAL A 49 2.75 9.35 0.62
C VAL A 49 4.19 9.05 1.05
N GLY A 50 4.62 9.76 2.10
CA GLY A 50 5.91 9.50 2.75
C GLY A 50 5.84 8.33 3.72
N ASP A 51 6.65 8.40 4.77
CA ASP A 51 6.82 7.34 5.76
C ASP A 51 5.51 7.10 6.53
N LEU A 52 5.22 5.82 6.78
CA LEU A 52 4.03 5.39 7.55
C LEU A 52 4.42 4.73 8.88
N HIS A 53 5.60 4.10 8.97
CA HIS A 53 6.15 3.53 10.21
C HIS A 53 5.15 2.67 11.02
N GLY A 54 4.39 1.81 10.36
CA GLY A 54 3.42 0.93 11.00
C GLY A 54 2.13 1.61 11.47
N ASP A 55 1.87 2.86 11.07
CA ASP A 55 0.63 3.56 11.36
C ASP A 55 -0.45 3.26 10.30
N PHE A 56 -1.22 2.20 10.56
CA PHE A 56 -2.28 1.77 9.66
C PHE A 56 -3.47 2.74 9.64
N GLN A 57 -3.76 3.42 10.75
CA GLN A 57 -4.84 4.41 10.82
C GLN A 57 -4.56 5.61 9.92
N SER A 58 -3.32 6.08 9.88
CA SER A 58 -2.90 7.15 8.97
C SER A 58 -3.09 6.75 7.51
N LEU A 59 -2.78 5.51 7.12
CA LEU A 59 -3.06 5.02 5.77
C LEU A 59 -4.56 5.07 5.45
N ILE A 60 -5.41 4.57 6.35
CA ILE A 60 -6.87 4.58 6.18
C ILE A 60 -7.40 6.01 6.05
N PHE A 61 -6.87 6.93 6.86
CA PHE A 61 -7.22 8.35 6.79
C PHE A 61 -6.86 8.94 5.42
N ILE A 62 -5.63 8.74 4.94
CA ILE A 62 -5.16 9.24 3.65
C ILE A 62 -6.05 8.72 2.50
N LEU A 63 -6.37 7.43 2.49
CA LEU A 63 -7.18 6.83 1.42
C LEU A 63 -8.63 7.35 1.41
N ASN A 64 -9.21 7.60 2.59
CA ASN A 64 -10.54 8.18 2.73
C ASN A 64 -10.57 9.66 2.32
N ASP A 65 -9.62 10.46 2.83
CA ASP A 65 -9.57 11.91 2.59
C ASP A 65 -9.35 12.22 1.11
N THR A 66 -8.47 11.46 0.47
CA THR A 66 -8.21 11.57 -0.98
C THR A 66 -9.29 10.92 -1.84
N LYS A 67 -10.22 10.16 -1.25
CA LYS A 67 -11.22 9.35 -1.95
C LYS A 67 -10.59 8.44 -3.01
N PHE A 68 -9.43 7.86 -2.69
CA PHE A 68 -8.58 7.18 -3.67
C PHE A 68 -9.33 6.13 -4.48
N PHE A 69 -10.16 5.30 -3.83
CA PHE A 69 -10.91 4.22 -4.48
C PHE A 69 -12.06 4.69 -5.39
N ASP A 70 -12.56 5.91 -5.19
CA ASP A 70 -13.57 6.53 -6.06
C ASP A 70 -12.92 7.36 -7.18
N SER A 71 -11.61 7.61 -7.08
CA SER A 71 -10.84 8.40 -8.02
C SER A 71 -10.23 7.55 -9.15
N LYS A 72 -9.70 8.21 -10.18
CA LYS A 72 -8.79 7.60 -11.18
C LYS A 72 -7.34 8.04 -10.94
N ASP A 73 -7.05 8.50 -9.73
CA ASP A 73 -5.75 9.07 -9.38
C ASP A 73 -4.74 7.94 -9.16
N LYS A 74 -3.46 8.30 -9.22
CA LYS A 74 -2.36 7.38 -8.89
C LYS A 74 -1.85 7.69 -7.49
N ILE A 75 -1.34 6.68 -6.80
CA ILE A 75 -0.67 6.81 -5.52
C ILE A 75 0.75 6.24 -5.61
N ILE A 76 1.70 6.93 -5.00
CA ILE A 76 3.08 6.47 -4.80
C ILE A 76 3.38 6.55 -3.31
N PHE A 77 3.99 5.49 -2.80
CA PHE A 77 4.59 5.49 -1.48
C PHE A 77 6.11 5.53 -1.59
N LEU A 78 6.76 6.32 -0.73
CA LEU A 78 8.21 6.58 -0.82
C LEU A 78 9.07 5.65 0.04
N GLY A 79 8.47 4.78 0.85
CA GLY A 79 9.19 3.82 1.69
C GLY A 79 8.72 3.85 3.14
N ASP A 80 9.55 3.30 4.03
CA ASP A 80 9.40 3.36 5.49
C ASP A 80 8.00 2.99 6.00
N TYR A 81 7.54 1.83 5.53
CA TYR A 81 6.27 1.22 5.95
C TYR A 81 6.35 0.60 7.35
N GLY A 82 7.51 0.07 7.71
CA GLY A 82 7.73 -0.67 8.96
C GLY A 82 8.49 0.13 10.01
N ASP A 83 8.79 -0.56 11.11
CA ASP A 83 9.43 -0.05 12.32
C ASP A 83 8.57 0.91 13.15
N ARG A 84 8.55 0.68 14.47
CA ARG A 84 7.94 1.51 15.54
C ARG A 84 6.42 1.42 15.75
N GLY A 85 5.60 1.30 14.70
CA GLY A 85 4.14 1.20 14.85
C GLY A 85 3.65 -0.16 15.35
N SER A 86 2.46 -0.20 15.95
CA SER A 86 1.85 -1.44 16.46
C SER A 86 1.08 -2.26 15.42
N GLU A 87 0.64 -1.62 14.32
CA GLU A 87 -0.18 -2.23 13.26
C GLU A 87 0.65 -2.50 11.99
N GLN A 88 1.92 -2.90 12.16
CA GLN A 88 2.84 -3.13 11.03
C GLN A 88 2.39 -4.28 10.13
N ALA A 89 1.86 -5.35 10.70
CA ALA A 89 1.46 -6.53 9.93
C ALA A 89 0.27 -6.20 9.01
N GLU A 90 -0.72 -5.49 9.55
CA GLU A 90 -1.90 -5.01 8.85
C GLU A 90 -1.51 -4.01 7.76
N LEU A 91 -0.60 -3.08 8.08
CA LEU A 91 -0.09 -2.12 7.10
C LEU A 91 0.63 -2.80 5.94
N TYR A 92 1.55 -3.74 6.23
CA TYR A 92 2.22 -4.49 5.18
C TYR A 92 1.24 -5.34 4.37
N TYR A 93 0.30 -6.02 5.03
CA TYR A 93 -0.70 -6.82 4.34
C TYR A 93 -1.57 -5.98 3.40
N PHE A 94 -1.96 -4.78 3.82
CA PHE A 94 -2.78 -3.87 3.01
C PHE A 94 -2.02 -3.39 1.77
N LEU A 95 -0.73 -3.05 1.93
CA LEU A 95 0.09 -2.48 0.85
C LEU A 95 0.55 -3.52 -0.19
N LEU A 96 0.67 -4.79 0.21
CA LEU A 96 1.13 -5.89 -0.67
C LEU A 96 -0.02 -6.51 -1.48
#